data_AF-A0AA43JTF5-F1
#
_entry.id   AF-A0AA43JTF5-F1
#
_cell.length_a   1.000
_cell.length_b   1.000
_cell.length_c   1.000
_cell.angle_alpha   90.00
_cell.angle_beta   90.00
_cell.angle_gamma   90.00
#
_symmetry.space_group_name_H-M   'P 1'
#
loop_
_entity.id
_entity.type
_entity.pdbx_description
1 polymer ?
#
loop_
_entity_poly.entity_id
_entity_poly.type
_entity_poly.pdbx_seq_one_letter_code
_entity_poly.pdbx_strand_id
1 'polypeptide(L)'
;MKFRALPFAMSLLLAAGACGPAEVVVSLEIDVEDPEAGAMVTRALSDLEVQLLPYDRDAVFDSMSAAFGTPEPAIPQALMDAREEVRQAQERWQDSERRWGTLRDTLQKINDTMGQFSRGEAAYIALYREFADLEAELGRIERQRDAAFAEFTELQRGTIQSSDSVRLLRENWGDDAFAGVGEIFLAKQRASGLMVVVDTTDATGIARIQAKPGSYWVHARYDLPFTELYWNVPVTIQRGEPFELRLNASNAEERTKL
;
A
#
# COMPACT_ATOMS: atom_id res chain seq x y z
N MET A 1 -41.70 -73.32 -35.21
CA MET A 1 -42.02 -72.77 -33.88
C MET A 1 -41.07 -71.60 -33.61
N LYS A 2 -41.55 -70.55 -32.95
CA LYS A 2 -41.12 -69.14 -33.11
C LYS A 2 -39.74 -68.84 -32.50
N PHE A 3 -38.90 -68.18 -33.29
CA PHE A 3 -37.76 -67.37 -32.81
C PHE A 3 -38.29 -66.11 -32.12
N ARG A 4 -37.79 -65.79 -30.93
CA ARG A 4 -37.89 -64.46 -30.29
C ARG A 4 -36.53 -64.14 -29.69
N ALA A 5 -35.75 -63.34 -30.39
CA ALA A 5 -34.60 -62.63 -29.83
C ALA A 5 -35.03 -61.16 -29.65
N LEU A 6 -35.05 -60.68 -28.40
CA LEU A 6 -35.14 -59.26 -28.09
C LEU A 6 -33.72 -58.65 -28.24
N PRO A 7 -33.56 -57.48 -28.88
CA PRO A 7 -32.33 -56.72 -28.76
C PRO A 7 -32.38 -55.86 -27.48
N PHE A 8 -31.41 -56.05 -26.59
CA PHE A 8 -31.13 -55.14 -25.49
C PHE A 8 -30.27 -54.00 -26.06
N ALA A 9 -30.89 -52.86 -26.36
CA ALA A 9 -30.17 -51.65 -26.73
C ALA A 9 -29.52 -51.08 -25.46
N MET A 10 -28.23 -51.34 -25.29
CA MET A 10 -27.43 -50.78 -24.22
C MET A 10 -26.98 -49.38 -24.66
N SER A 11 -27.76 -48.37 -24.27
CA SER A 11 -27.43 -46.96 -24.42
C SER A 11 -26.19 -46.64 -23.60
N LEU A 12 -25.05 -46.51 -24.26
CA LEU A 12 -23.81 -46.02 -23.69
C LEU A 12 -23.98 -44.51 -23.42
N LEU A 13 -24.34 -44.15 -22.18
CA LEU A 13 -24.24 -42.78 -21.68
C LEU A 13 -22.75 -42.45 -21.54
N LEU A 14 -22.18 -41.88 -22.60
CA LEU A 14 -20.91 -41.17 -22.55
C LEU A 14 -21.09 -39.96 -21.64
N ALA A 15 -20.71 -40.11 -20.37
CA ALA A 15 -20.42 -38.97 -19.50
C ALA A 15 -19.20 -38.26 -20.11
N ALA A 16 -19.45 -37.27 -20.96
CA ALA A 16 -18.47 -36.28 -21.34
C ALA A 16 -18.03 -35.57 -20.05
N GLY A 17 -16.98 -36.06 -19.41
CA GLY A 17 -16.29 -35.37 -18.32
C GLY A 17 -15.73 -34.08 -18.88
N ALA A 18 -16.53 -33.01 -18.82
CA ALA A 18 -16.19 -31.70 -19.31
C ALA A 18 -14.88 -31.23 -18.66
N CYS A 19 -13.78 -31.27 -19.41
CA CYS A 19 -12.47 -30.74 -19.02
C CYS A 19 -12.44 -29.21 -19.14
N GLY A 20 -13.45 -28.54 -18.61
CA GLY A 20 -13.56 -27.08 -18.64
C GLY A 20 -12.83 -26.41 -17.46
N PRO A 21 -12.41 -25.14 -17.62
CA PRO A 21 -11.94 -24.32 -16.52
C PRO A 21 -13.05 -24.08 -15.49
N ALA A 22 -12.66 -23.78 -14.26
CA ALA A 22 -13.51 -23.28 -13.18
C ALA A 22 -13.34 -21.77 -13.06
N GLU A 23 -14.43 -21.07 -12.70
CA GLU A 23 -14.41 -19.64 -12.45
C GLU A 23 -13.96 -19.34 -11.02
N VAL A 24 -13.10 -18.34 -10.88
CA VAL A 24 -12.66 -17.77 -9.61
C VAL A 24 -12.97 -16.28 -9.64
N VAL A 25 -13.70 -15.82 -8.64
CA VAL A 25 -14.06 -14.42 -8.47
C VAL A 25 -13.30 -13.91 -7.26
N VAL A 26 -12.40 -12.95 -7.48
CA VAL A 26 -11.65 -12.30 -6.40
C VAL A 26 -12.16 -10.87 -6.26
N SER A 27 -12.70 -10.51 -5.09
CA SER A 27 -13.08 -9.15 -4.77
C SER A 27 -12.04 -8.51 -3.86
N LEU A 28 -11.72 -7.25 -4.13
CA LEU A 28 -10.70 -6.50 -3.41
C LEU A 28 -11.27 -5.18 -2.90
N GLU A 29 -11.22 -4.99 -1.59
CA GLU A 29 -11.68 -3.77 -0.95
C GLU A 29 -10.94 -3.49 0.35
N ILE A 30 -10.84 -2.21 0.69
CA ILE A 30 -10.18 -1.73 1.91
C ILE A 30 -11.05 -0.68 2.59
N ASP A 31 -10.95 -0.60 3.91
CA ASP A 31 -11.57 0.49 4.66
C ASP A 31 -10.57 1.65 4.73
N VAL A 32 -10.98 2.81 4.24
CA VAL A 32 -10.18 4.05 4.25
C VAL A 32 -10.96 5.16 4.93
N GLU A 33 -10.25 6.03 5.64
CA GLU A 33 -10.87 7.21 6.23
C GLU A 33 -11.28 8.20 5.13
N ASP A 34 -12.53 8.65 5.18
CA ASP A 34 -13.05 9.69 4.31
C ASP A 34 -12.45 11.04 4.72
N PRO A 35 -11.70 11.74 3.83
CA PRO A 35 -11.06 13.01 4.17
C PRO A 35 -12.06 14.14 4.44
N GLU A 36 -13.31 14.04 4.00
CA GLU A 36 -14.37 15.04 4.21
C GLU A 36 -15.24 14.72 5.43
N ALA A 37 -15.55 13.43 5.64
CA ALA A 37 -16.48 13.00 6.69
C ALA A 37 -15.80 12.42 7.95
N GLY A 38 -14.52 12.07 7.91
CA GLY A 38 -13.78 11.41 9.00
C GLY A 38 -14.30 10.02 9.36
N ALA A 39 -15.18 9.44 8.54
CA ALA A 39 -15.73 8.11 8.73
C ALA A 39 -14.97 7.10 7.87
N MET A 40 -14.86 5.85 8.34
CA MET A 40 -14.31 4.77 7.51
C MET A 40 -15.31 4.41 6.41
N VAL A 41 -14.85 4.44 5.16
CA VAL A 41 -15.61 4.01 3.99
C VAL A 41 -14.91 2.82 3.33
N THR A 42 -15.68 1.81 3.00
CA THR A 42 -15.18 0.67 2.22
C THR A 42 -15.02 1.09 0.76
N ARG A 43 -13.80 0.96 0.25
CA ARG A 43 -13.42 1.31 -1.12
C ARG A 43 -12.98 0.06 -1.87
N ALA A 44 -13.61 -0.18 -3.01
CA ALA A 44 -13.16 -1.20 -3.95
C ALA A 44 -11.81 -0.80 -4.58
N LEU A 45 -10.92 -1.78 -4.77
CA LEU A 45 -9.60 -1.58 -5.37
C LEU A 45 -9.63 -1.99 -6.85
N SER A 46 -9.70 -1.01 -7.75
CA SER A 46 -9.62 -1.23 -9.20
C SER A 46 -8.18 -1.26 -9.71
N ASP A 47 -8.01 -1.79 -10.93
CA ASP A 47 -6.73 -1.85 -11.65
C ASP A 47 -5.62 -2.60 -10.90
N LEU A 48 -6.00 -3.54 -10.01
CA LEU A 48 -5.06 -4.37 -9.26
C LEU A 48 -4.84 -5.71 -9.95
N GLU A 49 -3.59 -6.06 -10.20
CA GLU A 49 -3.23 -7.37 -10.72
C GLU A 49 -3.42 -8.46 -9.66
N VAL A 50 -4.17 -9.49 -10.01
CA VAL A 50 -4.41 -10.69 -9.21
C VAL A 50 -3.82 -11.88 -9.93
N GLN A 51 -2.96 -12.64 -9.25
CA GLN A 51 -2.31 -13.83 -9.79
C GLN A 51 -2.77 -15.08 -9.04
N LEU A 52 -3.09 -16.14 -9.78
CA LEU A 52 -3.23 -17.50 -9.25
C LEU A 52 -1.93 -18.24 -9.51
N LEU A 53 -1.17 -18.48 -8.45
CA LEU A 53 0.11 -19.18 -8.48
C LEU A 53 -0.07 -20.64 -8.09
N PRO A 54 0.41 -21.62 -8.87
CA PRO A 54 0.26 -23.03 -8.52
C PRO A 54 1.33 -23.52 -7.52
N TYR A 55 1.95 -22.58 -6.80
CA TYR A 55 2.97 -22.79 -5.78
C TYR A 55 2.94 -21.63 -4.80
N ASP A 56 3.43 -21.88 -3.58
CA ASP A 56 3.60 -20.83 -2.58
C ASP A 56 4.81 -19.97 -2.95
N ARG A 57 4.57 -18.68 -3.25
CA ARG A 57 5.62 -17.73 -3.61
C ARG A 57 6.56 -17.48 -2.43
N ASP A 58 6.02 -17.30 -1.22
CA ASP A 58 6.80 -16.95 -0.04
C ASP A 58 7.69 -18.12 0.36
N ALA A 59 7.19 -19.36 0.33
CA ALA A 59 8.01 -20.53 0.60
C ALA A 59 9.20 -20.70 -0.38
N VAL A 60 9.08 -20.20 -1.62
CA VAL A 60 10.22 -20.19 -2.56
C VAL A 60 11.26 -19.16 -2.11
N PHE A 61 10.84 -17.92 -1.83
CA PHE A 61 11.75 -16.87 -1.38
C PHE A 61 12.40 -17.20 -0.02
N ASP A 62 11.65 -17.77 0.92
CA ASP A 62 12.17 -18.22 2.22
C ASP A 62 13.24 -19.29 2.06
N SER A 63 12.98 -20.28 1.19
CA SER A 63 13.92 -21.35 0.89
C SER A 63 15.20 -20.82 0.23
N MET A 64 15.08 -19.90 -0.73
CA MET A 64 16.24 -19.27 -1.38
C MET A 64 17.04 -18.43 -0.38
N SER A 65 16.37 -17.63 0.45
CA SER A 65 17.01 -16.83 1.51
C SER A 65 17.78 -17.71 2.50
N ALA A 66 17.17 -18.82 2.93
CA ALA A 66 17.82 -19.78 3.82
C ALA A 66 19.02 -20.48 3.14
N ALA A 67 18.94 -20.75 1.83
CA ALA A 67 19.99 -21.41 1.07
C ALA A 67 21.19 -20.50 0.74
N PHE A 68 20.99 -19.18 0.63
CA PHE A 68 22.04 -18.22 0.27
C PHE A 68 23.15 -18.12 1.34
N GLY A 69 22.85 -18.47 2.59
CA GLY A 69 23.84 -18.57 3.67
C GLY A 69 24.26 -17.23 4.30
N THR A 70 23.95 -16.10 3.65
CA THR A 70 24.05 -14.76 4.24
C THR A 70 22.64 -14.20 4.46
N PRO A 71 22.26 -13.80 5.69
CA PRO A 71 20.93 -13.27 5.94
C PRO A 71 20.70 -11.94 5.23
N GLU A 72 19.44 -11.61 4.97
CA GLU A 72 19.07 -10.31 4.44
C GLU A 72 19.56 -9.20 5.39
N PRO A 73 20.19 -8.13 4.86
CA PRO A 73 20.62 -7.00 5.67
C PRO A 73 19.44 -6.37 6.43
N ALA A 74 19.53 -6.40 7.76
CA ALA A 74 18.54 -5.76 8.62
C ALA A 74 18.53 -4.23 8.40
N ILE A 75 17.36 -3.61 8.55
CA ILE A 75 17.28 -2.15 8.55
C ILE A 75 17.86 -1.63 9.87
N PRO A 76 18.89 -0.77 9.84
CA PRO A 76 19.48 -0.26 11.07
C PRO A 76 18.46 0.51 11.90
N GLN A 77 18.37 0.23 13.21
CA GLN A 77 17.49 0.97 14.12
C GLN A 77 17.76 2.48 14.07
N ALA A 78 19.02 2.88 13.93
CA ALA A 78 19.41 4.28 13.76
C ALA A 78 18.74 4.95 12.53
N LEU A 79 18.47 4.22 11.45
CA LEU A 79 17.75 4.76 10.29
C LEU A 79 16.27 4.97 10.62
N MET A 80 15.66 4.05 11.39
CA MET A 80 14.28 4.20 11.85
C MET A 80 14.13 5.39 12.79
N ASP A 81 15.06 5.53 13.73
CA ASP A 81 15.10 6.67 14.65
C ASP A 81 15.29 7.99 13.89
N ALA A 82 16.20 8.03 12.90
CA ALA A 82 16.41 9.22 12.06
C ALA A 82 15.18 9.58 11.21
N ARG A 83 14.41 8.60 10.72
CA ARG A 83 13.13 8.84 10.01
C ARG A 83 12.09 9.45 10.94
N GLU A 84 12.01 8.97 12.18
CA GLU A 84 11.13 9.52 13.20
C GLU A 84 11.54 10.95 13.60
N GLU A 85 12.84 11.24 13.71
CA GLU A 85 13.34 12.60 13.93
C GLU A 85 12.96 13.56 12.78
N VAL A 86 13.07 13.12 11.52
CA VAL A 86 12.62 13.89 10.36
C VAL A 86 11.11 14.19 10.44
N ARG A 87 10.30 13.19 10.79
CA ARG A 87 8.84 13.34 10.96
C ARG A 87 8.52 14.39 12.02
N GLN A 88 9.16 14.32 13.19
CA GLN A 88 8.97 15.28 14.27
C GLN A 88 9.46 16.69 13.89
N ALA A 89 10.59 16.80 13.19
CA ALA A 89 11.09 18.10 12.72
C ALA A 89 10.14 18.73 11.68
N GLN A 90 9.55 17.91 10.81
CA GLN A 90 8.54 18.35 9.86
C GLN A 90 7.30 18.89 10.57
N GLU A 91 6.80 18.20 11.61
CA GLU A 91 5.68 18.68 12.43
C GLU A 91 6.00 20.03 13.10
N ARG A 92 7.18 20.16 13.71
CA ARG A 92 7.64 21.44 14.31
C ARG A 92 7.66 22.59 13.31
N TRP A 93 8.13 22.32 12.09
CA TRP A 93 8.13 23.31 11.01
C TRP A 93 6.71 23.68 10.58
N GLN A 94 5.83 22.70 10.33
CA GLN A 94 4.44 22.92 9.95
C GLN A 94 3.66 23.72 11.01
N ASP A 95 3.88 23.42 12.30
CA ASP A 95 3.26 24.16 13.40
C ASP A 95 3.70 25.63 13.41
N SER A 96 4.99 25.88 13.21
CA SER A 96 5.55 27.22 13.14
C SER A 96 5.03 28.00 11.92
N GLU A 97 4.90 27.32 10.77
CA GLU A 97 4.32 27.87 9.55
C GLU A 97 2.86 28.30 9.75
N ARG A 98 2.04 27.43 10.35
CA ARG A 98 0.62 27.72 10.65
C ARG A 98 0.48 28.91 11.58
N ARG A 99 1.30 28.99 12.63
CA ARG A 99 1.31 30.11 13.57
C ARG A 99 1.76 31.42 12.89
N TRP A 100 2.81 31.35 12.07
CA TRP A 100 3.28 32.50 11.29
C TRP A 100 2.18 33.05 10.37
N GLY A 101 1.52 32.17 9.61
CA GLY A 101 0.40 32.54 8.74
C GLY A 101 -0.75 33.19 9.52
N THR A 102 -1.13 32.61 10.66
CA THR A 102 -2.19 33.15 11.52
C THR A 102 -1.87 34.56 12.05
N LEU A 103 -0.63 34.78 12.50
CA LEU A 103 -0.18 36.09 12.98
C LEU A 103 -0.16 37.14 11.87
N ARG A 104 0.37 36.78 10.69
CA ARG A 104 0.39 37.66 9.51
C ARG A 104 -1.01 38.08 9.10
N ASP A 105 -1.94 37.13 9.04
CA ASP A 105 -3.34 37.41 8.67
C ASP A 105 -4.05 38.26 9.74
N THR A 106 -3.69 38.10 11.02
CA THR A 106 -4.21 38.92 12.13
C THR A 106 -3.68 40.34 12.05
N LEU A 107 -2.38 40.52 11.81
CA LEU A 107 -1.76 41.84 11.62
C LEU A 107 -2.39 42.58 10.44
N GLN A 108 -2.68 41.89 9.34
CA GLN A 108 -3.38 42.47 8.19
C GLN A 108 -4.77 43.00 8.60
N LYS A 109 -5.57 42.19 9.32
CA LYS A 109 -6.90 42.60 9.80
C LYS A 109 -6.85 43.81 10.74
N ILE A 110 -5.87 43.84 11.65
CA ILE A 110 -5.68 44.98 12.56
C ILE A 110 -5.32 46.23 11.76
N ASN A 111 -4.38 46.12 10.82
CA ASN A 111 -3.99 47.22 9.94
C ASN A 111 -5.19 47.78 9.14
N ASP A 112 -6.00 46.90 8.55
CA ASP A 112 -7.19 47.29 7.79
C ASP A 112 -8.23 47.98 8.68
N THR A 113 -8.40 47.48 9.91
CA THR A 113 -9.32 48.05 10.91
C THR A 113 -8.82 49.41 11.41
N MET A 114 -7.53 49.57 11.68
CA MET A 114 -6.94 50.85 12.06
C MET A 114 -7.13 51.92 10.99
N GLY A 115 -7.13 51.55 9.71
CA GLY A 115 -7.40 52.46 8.60
C GLY A 115 -8.79 53.12 8.63
N GLN A 116 -9.71 52.61 9.44
CA GLN A 116 -11.07 53.15 9.61
C GLN A 116 -11.17 54.25 10.67
N PHE A 117 -10.12 54.45 11.48
CA PHE A 117 -10.11 55.40 12.60
C PHE A 117 -9.08 56.52 12.38
N SER A 118 -9.33 57.70 12.96
CA SER A 118 -8.31 58.74 13.03
C SER A 118 -7.23 58.40 14.06
N ARG A 119 -5.98 58.82 13.80
CA ARG A 119 -4.81 58.53 14.64
C ARG A 119 -4.91 59.05 16.08
N GLY A 120 -5.75 60.06 16.32
CA GLY A 120 -5.99 60.62 17.66
C GLY A 120 -7.07 59.90 18.46
N GLU A 121 -7.80 58.96 17.86
CA GLU A 121 -8.87 58.22 18.53
C GLU A 121 -8.29 57.15 19.46
N ALA A 122 -8.95 56.93 20.60
CA ALA A 122 -8.54 55.92 21.56
C ALA A 122 -8.55 54.50 20.96
N ALA A 123 -9.49 54.22 20.05
CA ALA A 123 -9.58 52.95 19.33
C ALA A 123 -8.34 52.69 18.45
N TYR A 124 -7.87 53.70 17.71
CA TYR A 124 -6.64 53.60 16.92
C TYR A 124 -5.43 53.30 17.81
N ILE A 125 -5.28 54.04 18.92
CA ILE A 125 -4.14 53.89 19.84
C ILE A 125 -4.12 52.48 20.47
N ALA A 126 -5.28 51.92 20.79
CA ALA A 126 -5.38 50.56 21.32
C ALA A 126 -4.96 49.51 20.28
N LEU A 127 -5.50 49.58 19.06
CA LEU A 127 -5.14 48.66 17.96
C LEU A 127 -3.67 48.79 17.56
N TYR A 128 -3.10 49.99 17.58
CA TYR A 128 -1.68 50.19 17.28
C TYR A 128 -0.76 49.50 18.30
N ARG A 129 -1.12 49.47 19.58
CA ARG A 129 -0.36 48.75 20.61
C ARG A 129 -0.44 47.25 20.39
N GLU A 130 -1.64 46.73 20.14
CA GLU A 130 -1.85 45.31 19.81
C GLU A 130 -1.06 44.91 18.56
N PHE A 131 -1.08 45.75 17.52
CA PHE A 131 -0.28 45.55 16.31
C PHE A 131 1.22 45.43 16.63
N ALA A 132 1.76 46.36 17.41
CA ALA A 132 3.19 46.36 17.76
C ALA A 132 3.59 45.12 18.57
N ASP A 133 2.72 44.66 19.49
CA ASP A 133 2.95 43.43 20.27
C ASP A 133 2.96 42.18 19.37
N LEU A 134 2.01 42.09 18.44
CA LEU A 134 1.91 40.98 17.49
C LEU A 134 3.01 41.00 16.43
N GLU A 135 3.49 42.17 16.01
CA GLU A 135 4.64 42.31 15.10
C GLU A 135 5.92 41.79 15.76
N ALA A 136 6.15 42.12 17.03
CA ALA A 136 7.27 41.58 17.80
C ALA A 136 7.16 40.05 17.97
N GLU A 137 5.95 39.52 18.15
CA GLU A 137 5.71 38.07 18.17
C GLU A 137 5.97 37.43 16.82
N LEU A 138 5.49 38.02 15.72
CA LEU A 138 5.72 37.54 14.36
C LEU A 138 7.21 37.38 14.09
N GLY A 139 8.03 38.37 14.45
CA GLY A 139 9.48 38.27 14.28
C GLY A 139 10.14 37.16 15.10
N ARG A 140 9.58 36.77 16.26
CA ARG A 140 10.05 35.59 17.02
C ARG A 140 9.65 34.29 16.33
N ILE A 141 8.40 34.19 15.86
CA ILE A 141 7.88 33.00 15.18
C ILE A 141 8.56 32.79 13.83
N GLU A 142 8.89 33.84 13.10
CA GLU A 142 9.63 33.75 11.85
C GLU A 142 11.01 33.12 12.06
N ARG A 143 11.78 33.56 13.06
CA ARG A 143 13.07 32.93 13.39
C ARG A 143 12.92 31.47 13.83
N GLN A 144 11.85 31.15 14.56
CA GLN A 144 11.57 29.77 14.97
C GLN A 144 11.23 28.89 13.76
N ARG A 145 10.40 29.38 12.84
CA ARG A 145 10.04 28.71 11.59
C ARG A 145 11.29 28.44 10.75
N ASP A 146 12.13 29.45 10.56
CA ASP A 146 13.33 29.33 9.72
C ASP A 146 14.33 28.34 10.35
N ALA A 147 14.49 28.35 11.68
CA ALA A 147 15.31 27.37 12.38
C ALA A 147 14.75 25.94 12.26
N ALA A 148 13.43 25.76 12.42
CA ALA A 148 12.78 24.46 12.27
C ALA A 148 12.88 23.92 10.84
N PHE A 149 12.76 24.80 9.83
CA PHE A 149 12.94 24.43 8.43
C PHE A 149 14.38 23.99 8.13
N ALA A 150 15.36 24.71 8.65
CA ALA A 150 16.78 24.36 8.49
C ALA A 150 17.10 23.01 9.15
N GLU A 151 16.60 22.77 10.36
CA GLU A 151 16.72 21.49 11.08
C GLU A 151 16.08 20.34 10.29
N PHE A 152 14.83 20.50 9.85
CA PHE A 152 14.13 19.53 9.03
C PHE A 152 14.91 19.19 7.75
N THR A 153 15.38 20.21 7.04
CA THR A 153 16.12 20.02 5.77
C THR A 153 17.42 19.26 5.98
N GLU A 154 18.15 19.55 7.06
CA GLU A 154 19.41 18.87 7.36
C GLU A 154 19.19 17.40 7.74
N LEU A 155 18.24 17.14 8.63
CA LEU A 155 17.86 15.77 9.02
C LEU A 155 17.39 14.97 7.80
N GLN A 156 16.53 15.56 6.96
CA GLN A 156 16.02 14.90 5.76
C GLN A 156 17.17 14.48 4.83
N ARG A 157 18.14 15.37 4.59
CA ARG A 157 19.27 15.07 3.70
C ARG A 157 20.12 13.91 4.23
N GLY A 158 20.46 13.93 5.52
CA GLY A 158 21.24 12.86 6.15
C GLY A 158 20.53 11.50 6.13
N THR A 159 19.21 11.52 6.37
CA THR A 159 18.36 10.32 6.36
C THR A 159 18.22 9.73 4.95
N ILE A 160 18.08 10.55 3.90
CA ILE A 160 18.00 10.08 2.51
C ILE A 160 19.25 9.28 2.14
N GLN A 161 20.45 9.83 2.41
CA GLN A 161 21.71 9.17 2.08
C GLN A 161 21.85 7.82 2.79
N SER A 162 21.50 7.77 4.08
CA SER A 162 21.55 6.55 4.88
C SER A 162 20.53 5.51 4.39
N SER A 163 19.34 5.97 4.01
CA SER A 163 18.28 5.13 3.44
C SER A 163 18.70 4.52 2.11
N ASP A 164 19.27 5.32 1.21
CA ASP A 164 19.77 4.83 -0.08
C ASP A 164 20.86 3.77 0.07
N SER A 165 21.77 3.95 1.02
CA SER A 165 22.80 2.95 1.29
C SER A 165 22.23 1.61 1.75
N VAL A 166 21.21 1.62 2.62
CA VAL A 166 20.54 0.39 3.09
C VAL A 166 19.74 -0.26 1.97
N ARG A 167 19.03 0.55 1.18
CA ARG A 167 18.28 0.10 0.01
C ARG A 167 19.20 -0.63 -0.98
N LEU A 168 20.31 0.00 -1.39
CA LEU A 168 21.29 -0.61 -2.29
C LEU A 168 21.88 -1.92 -1.74
N LEU A 169 22.17 -1.98 -0.44
CA LEU A 169 22.70 -3.18 0.20
C LEU A 169 21.70 -4.35 0.14
N ARG A 170 20.42 -4.07 0.39
CA ARG A 170 19.35 -5.09 0.33
C ARG A 170 19.01 -5.48 -1.11
N GLU A 171 19.01 -4.53 -2.05
CA GLU A 171 18.84 -4.80 -3.48
C GLU A 171 19.94 -5.74 -3.99
N ASN A 172 21.21 -5.42 -3.73
CA ASN A 172 22.32 -6.30 -4.13
C ASN A 172 22.22 -7.68 -3.49
N TRP A 173 21.87 -7.75 -2.20
CA TRP A 173 21.64 -9.03 -1.53
C TRP A 173 20.51 -9.81 -2.21
N GLY A 174 19.40 -9.16 -2.55
CA GLY A 174 18.25 -9.78 -3.20
C GLY A 174 18.57 -10.26 -4.63
N ASP A 175 19.32 -9.48 -5.40
CA ASP A 175 19.76 -9.85 -6.74
C ASP A 175 20.59 -11.15 -6.72
N ASP A 176 21.49 -11.28 -5.74
CA ASP A 176 22.31 -12.48 -5.56
C ASP A 176 21.52 -13.65 -4.95
N ALA A 177 20.77 -13.40 -3.87
CA ALA A 177 20.01 -14.43 -3.14
C ALA A 177 18.88 -15.03 -3.96
N PHE A 178 18.28 -14.24 -4.86
CA PHE A 178 17.16 -14.65 -5.71
C PHE A 178 17.55 -14.87 -7.17
N ALA A 179 18.86 -14.95 -7.45
CA ALA A 179 19.36 -15.32 -8.76
C ALA A 179 18.73 -16.65 -9.23
N GLY A 180 18.11 -16.62 -10.42
CA GLY A 180 17.47 -17.80 -11.00
C GLY A 180 16.08 -18.16 -10.44
N VAL A 181 15.46 -17.31 -9.62
CA VAL A 181 14.10 -17.57 -9.08
C VAL A 181 13.07 -17.89 -10.16
N GLY A 182 13.19 -17.28 -11.34
CA GLY A 182 12.32 -17.56 -12.49
C GLY A 182 12.38 -19.02 -12.96
N GLU A 183 13.55 -19.66 -12.91
CA GLU A 183 13.70 -21.08 -13.26
C GLU A 183 13.02 -21.99 -12.23
N ILE A 184 13.09 -21.61 -10.95
CA ILE A 184 12.42 -22.32 -9.86
C ILE A 184 10.89 -22.20 -10.01
N PHE A 185 10.38 -21.01 -10.30
CA PHE A 185 8.96 -20.80 -10.60
C PHE A 185 8.49 -21.66 -11.78
N LEU A 186 9.23 -21.67 -12.88
CA LEU A 186 8.92 -22.53 -14.03
C LEU A 186 8.96 -24.02 -13.66
N ALA A 187 9.93 -24.45 -12.86
CA ALA A 187 10.02 -25.84 -12.39
C ALA A 187 8.82 -26.22 -11.50
N LYS A 188 8.43 -25.35 -10.57
CA LYS A 188 7.25 -25.55 -9.69
C LYS A 188 5.95 -25.60 -10.48
N GLN A 189 5.78 -24.70 -11.45
CA GLN A 189 4.64 -24.70 -12.36
C GLN A 189 4.56 -25.98 -13.19
N ARG A 190 5.68 -26.46 -13.75
CA ARG A 190 5.71 -27.74 -14.48
C ARG A 190 5.38 -28.92 -13.58
N ALA A 191 5.89 -28.92 -12.34
CA ALA A 191 5.65 -30.00 -11.37
C ALA A 191 4.18 -30.09 -10.92
N SER A 192 3.48 -28.96 -10.81
CA SER A 192 2.06 -28.94 -10.46
C SER A 192 1.14 -29.36 -11.62
N GLY A 193 1.59 -29.19 -12.88
CA GLY A 193 0.75 -29.39 -14.07
C GLY A 193 -0.32 -28.30 -14.26
N LEU A 194 -0.28 -27.24 -13.45
CA LEU A 194 -1.16 -26.08 -13.49
C LEU A 194 -0.41 -24.88 -14.07
N MET A 195 -1.14 -23.85 -14.48
CA MET A 195 -0.55 -22.62 -15.05
C MET A 195 -0.69 -21.47 -14.07
N VAL A 196 0.24 -20.52 -14.12
CA VAL A 196 -0.01 -19.19 -13.54
C VAL A 196 -1.09 -18.52 -14.38
N VAL A 197 -2.12 -17.98 -13.72
CA VAL A 197 -3.20 -17.22 -14.37
C VAL A 197 -3.24 -15.83 -13.75
N VAL A 198 -3.41 -14.81 -14.58
CA VAL A 198 -3.40 -13.41 -14.17
C VAL A 198 -4.64 -12.73 -14.70
N ASP A 199 -5.22 -11.85 -13.89
CA ASP A 199 -6.28 -10.93 -14.29
C ASP A 199 -6.17 -9.64 -13.47
N THR A 200 -6.93 -8.62 -13.84
CA THR A 200 -6.91 -7.31 -13.18
C THR A 200 -8.32 -6.96 -12.69
N THR A 201 -8.40 -6.36 -11.50
CA THR A 201 -9.70 -5.92 -10.97
C THR A 201 -10.32 -4.82 -11.81
N ASP A 202 -11.62 -4.92 -12.04
CA ASP A 202 -12.40 -3.87 -12.70
C ASP A 202 -12.70 -2.68 -11.77
N ALA A 203 -13.48 -1.71 -12.25
CA ALA A 203 -13.90 -0.54 -11.48
C ALA A 203 -14.71 -0.87 -10.21
N THR A 204 -15.21 -2.09 -10.08
CA THR A 204 -15.92 -2.59 -8.89
C THR A 204 -15.02 -3.39 -7.95
N GLY A 205 -13.73 -3.49 -8.26
CA GLY A 205 -12.73 -4.21 -7.47
C GLY A 205 -12.79 -5.72 -7.66
N ILE A 206 -13.33 -6.21 -8.78
CA ILE A 206 -13.52 -7.65 -9.03
C ILE A 206 -12.62 -8.12 -10.18
N ALA A 207 -11.90 -9.21 -9.96
CA ALA A 207 -11.20 -9.98 -10.99
C ALA A 207 -11.91 -11.34 -11.21
N ARG A 208 -12.06 -11.78 -12.47
CA ARG A 208 -12.78 -13.01 -12.86
C ARG A 208 -11.88 -13.93 -13.66
N ILE A 209 -11.35 -14.93 -12.98
CA ILE A 209 -10.25 -15.74 -13.46
C ILE A 209 -10.75 -17.13 -13.84
N GLN A 210 -10.38 -17.59 -15.03
CA GLN A 210 -10.65 -18.96 -15.48
C GLN A 210 -9.42 -19.83 -15.24
N ALA A 211 -9.52 -20.79 -14.32
CA ALA A 211 -8.40 -21.65 -13.93
C ALA A 211 -8.78 -23.14 -13.95
N LYS A 212 -7.81 -24.03 -14.17
CA LYS A 212 -8.06 -25.47 -14.00
C LYS A 212 -8.28 -25.77 -12.51
N PRO A 213 -9.18 -26.70 -12.14
CA PRO A 213 -9.29 -27.15 -10.76
C PRO A 213 -7.95 -27.62 -10.19
N GLY A 214 -7.66 -27.28 -8.94
CA GLY A 214 -6.38 -27.55 -8.30
C GLY A 214 -6.09 -26.61 -7.13
N SER A 215 -4.92 -26.79 -6.53
CA SER A 215 -4.43 -25.94 -5.45
C SER A 215 -3.63 -24.76 -6.01
N TYR A 216 -3.95 -23.56 -5.55
CA TYR A 216 -3.30 -22.32 -5.94
C TYR A 216 -3.05 -21.44 -4.72
N TRP A 217 -2.28 -20.39 -4.94
CA TRP A 217 -2.12 -19.25 -4.06
C TRP A 217 -2.62 -18.01 -4.79
N VAL A 218 -3.58 -17.30 -4.21
CA VAL A 218 -4.01 -16.00 -4.74
C VAL A 218 -3.05 -14.94 -4.22
N HIS A 219 -2.32 -14.33 -5.14
CA HIS A 219 -1.35 -13.29 -4.87
C HIS A 219 -1.81 -11.95 -5.43
N ALA A 220 -1.75 -10.91 -4.60
CA ALA A 220 -2.01 -9.53 -4.98
C ALA A 220 -1.25 -8.59 -4.05
N ARG A 221 -1.02 -7.35 -4.51
CA ARG A 221 -0.25 -6.33 -3.80
C ARG A 221 -0.89 -4.97 -4.00
N TYR A 222 -1.08 -4.20 -2.92
CA TYR A 222 -1.61 -2.85 -2.99
C TYR A 222 -0.75 -1.86 -2.21
N ASP A 223 -0.36 -0.79 -2.90
CA ASP A 223 0.56 0.20 -2.40
C ASP A 223 -0.15 1.30 -1.57
N LEU A 224 0.18 1.40 -0.28
CA LEU A 224 -0.14 2.54 0.58
C LEU A 224 1.06 3.51 0.67
N PRO A 225 0.89 4.73 1.24
CA PRO A 225 1.97 5.71 1.33
C PRO A 225 3.22 5.24 2.07
N PHE A 226 3.07 4.45 3.14
CA PHE A 226 4.18 3.98 3.97
C PHE A 226 4.28 2.46 4.07
N THR A 227 3.25 1.74 3.64
CA THR A 227 3.14 0.29 3.72
C THR A 227 2.59 -0.30 2.41
N GLU A 228 2.65 -1.61 2.29
CA GLU A 228 2.03 -2.41 1.23
C GLU A 228 1.09 -3.40 1.89
N LEU A 229 -0.13 -3.51 1.37
CA LEU A 229 -1.00 -4.65 1.68
C LEU A 229 -0.61 -5.79 0.75
N TYR A 230 -0.15 -6.88 1.35
CA TYR A 230 0.34 -8.06 0.65
C TYR A 230 -0.60 -9.25 0.89
N TRP A 231 -1.07 -9.88 -0.17
CA TRP A 231 -1.85 -11.12 -0.09
C TRP A 231 -1.08 -12.25 -0.77
N ASN A 232 -0.99 -13.39 -0.08
CA ASN A 232 -0.54 -14.67 -0.62
C ASN A 232 -1.36 -15.76 0.08
N VAL A 233 -2.57 -16.03 -0.45
CA VAL A 233 -3.59 -16.84 0.25
C VAL A 233 -3.76 -18.20 -0.42
N PRO A 234 -3.61 -19.34 0.30
CA PRO A 234 -3.79 -20.66 -0.28
C PRO A 234 -5.27 -20.96 -0.53
N VAL A 235 -5.59 -21.46 -1.72
CA VAL A 235 -6.94 -21.81 -2.14
C VAL A 235 -6.97 -23.15 -2.85
N THR A 236 -8.13 -23.81 -2.84
CA THR A 236 -8.38 -25.02 -3.64
C THR A 236 -9.60 -24.79 -4.51
N ILE A 237 -9.37 -24.72 -5.81
CA ILE A 237 -10.41 -24.49 -6.81
C ILE A 237 -11.00 -25.83 -7.22
N GLN A 238 -12.31 -25.96 -7.03
CA GLN A 238 -13.07 -27.13 -7.45
C GLN A 238 -13.86 -26.81 -8.72
N ARG A 239 -14.36 -27.86 -9.39
CA ARG A 239 -15.26 -27.69 -10.53
C ARG A 239 -16.67 -27.41 -10.02
N GLY A 240 -17.41 -26.55 -10.71
CA GLY A 240 -18.83 -26.32 -10.46
C GLY A 240 -19.10 -24.83 -10.29
N GLU A 241 -19.67 -24.47 -9.14
CA GLU A 241 -19.92 -23.08 -8.75
C GLU A 241 -18.62 -22.25 -8.73
N PRO A 242 -18.70 -20.95 -9.04
CA PRO A 242 -17.56 -20.05 -8.92
C PRO A 242 -16.97 -20.08 -7.52
N PHE A 243 -15.65 -20.15 -7.42
CA PHE A 243 -14.95 -19.97 -6.15
C PHE A 243 -14.82 -18.48 -5.87
N GLU A 244 -15.37 -18.01 -4.75
CA GLU A 244 -15.32 -16.60 -4.36
C GLU A 244 -14.29 -16.38 -3.25
N LEU A 245 -13.42 -15.38 -3.43
CA LEU A 245 -12.46 -14.95 -2.42
C LEU A 245 -12.52 -13.43 -2.26
N ARG A 246 -12.63 -12.99 -1.02
CA ARG A 246 -12.52 -11.57 -0.66
C ARG A 246 -11.14 -11.29 -0.09
N LEU A 247 -10.41 -10.36 -0.68
CA LEU A 247 -9.17 -9.80 -0.15
C LEU A 247 -9.46 -8.43 0.46
N ASN A 248 -9.03 -8.23 1.71
CA ASN A 248 -9.19 -6.99 2.43
C ASN A 248 -8.08 -6.83 3.48
N ALA A 249 -8.10 -5.73 4.22
CA ALA A 249 -7.07 -5.44 5.23
C ALA A 249 -6.98 -6.51 6.33
N SER A 250 -8.06 -7.25 6.63
CA SER A 250 -8.05 -8.25 7.71
C SER A 250 -7.36 -9.57 7.33
N ASN A 251 -7.16 -9.83 6.03
CA ASN A 251 -6.41 -10.98 5.53
C ASN A 251 -5.19 -10.59 4.68
N ALA A 252 -4.81 -9.31 4.71
CA ALA A 252 -3.54 -8.83 4.19
C ALA A 252 -2.45 -8.94 5.25
N GLU A 253 -1.22 -9.19 4.81
CA GLU A 253 -0.03 -8.85 5.58
C GLU A 253 0.36 -7.40 5.28
N GLU A 254 0.53 -6.57 6.30
CA GLU A 254 1.02 -5.20 6.13
C GLU A 254 2.55 -5.20 6.16
N ARG A 255 3.18 -4.80 5.05
CA ARG A 255 4.63 -4.75 4.90
C ARG A 255 5.11 -3.31 4.84
N THR A 256 6.12 -2.97 5.65
CA THR A 256 6.72 -1.64 5.63
C THR A 256 7.51 -1.43 4.34
N LYS A 257 7.29 -0.28 3.68
CA LYS A 257 8.11 0.12 2.54
C LYS A 257 9.40 0.78 2.99
N LEU A 258 10.50 0.41 2.33
CA LEU A 258 11.80 1.03 2.51
C LEU A 258 11.97 2.25 1.61
#